data_AF-A0A1U7GRV0-F1
#
_entry.id   AF-A0A1U7GRV0-F1
#
_cell.length_a   1.000
_cell.length_b   1.000
_cell.length_c   1.000
_cell.angle_alpha   90.00
_cell.angle_beta   90.00
_cell.angle_gamma   90.00
#
_symmetry.space_group_name_H-M   'P 1'
#
loop_
_entity.id
_entity.type
_entity.pdbx_description
1 polymer ?
#
loop_
_entity_poly.entity_id
_entity_poly.type
_entity_poly.pdbx_seq_one_letter_code
_entity_poly.pdbx_strand_id
1 'polypeptide(L)'
;MRLAISTVAAALLTTAVAAEDGKKPARESIYDAKADARAQVEAAQGRAKGQDKRVLLMFGGDWCGWCHKLHGLFQDDRDVRKLIDNEYELVMIDTKAPNAEGYFKTASEGQAGVGYPFLAVLDADGKLLVGQQTDVLEEGDHHDPAKVKAFLEKWRVPSQDAEAVAAEALARASSENKRVLLTFGAPWCGWCHRLEAYLARPEVATALADDFIVRKVDIERMAHGTDVIGRYRKVDGGIPWYVVLGADGKALGTADAEFGNIGYPFEPKEIDAFLKLLGSQGVLEPGQLEVLRKNLESAAEEIKAERARRKAG
;
A
#
# COMPACT_ATOMS: atom_id res chain seq x y z
N MET A 1 -70.00 -66.78 33.06
CA MET A 1 -68.65 -66.85 33.66
C MET A 1 -67.66 -66.34 32.62
N ARG A 2 -66.79 -65.40 33.02
CA ARG A 2 -65.66 -64.77 32.29
C ARG A 2 -65.97 -63.61 31.32
N LEU A 3 -65.84 -62.38 31.86
CA LEU A 3 -65.44 -61.17 31.14
C LEU A 3 -64.00 -61.36 30.62
N ALA A 4 -63.75 -61.05 29.34
CA ALA A 4 -62.41 -60.95 28.78
C ALA A 4 -62.06 -59.47 28.61
N ILE A 5 -61.04 -59.01 29.34
CA ILE A 5 -60.43 -57.69 29.24
C ILE A 5 -59.32 -57.79 28.21
N SER A 6 -59.48 -57.15 27.05
CA SER A 6 -58.40 -56.98 26.07
C SER A 6 -57.71 -55.64 26.31
N THR A 7 -56.49 -55.72 26.81
CA THR A 7 -55.56 -54.60 26.99
C THR A 7 -55.05 -54.13 25.63
N VAL A 8 -55.30 -52.87 25.29
CA VAL A 8 -54.68 -52.19 24.14
C VAL A 8 -53.37 -51.56 24.60
N ALA A 9 -52.25 -52.04 24.08
CA ALA A 9 -50.94 -51.44 24.29
C ALA A 9 -50.74 -50.29 23.29
N ALA A 10 -50.67 -49.05 23.80
CA ALA A 10 -50.32 -47.88 23.00
C ALA A 10 -48.80 -47.83 22.79
N ALA A 11 -48.35 -48.03 21.55
CA ALA A 11 -46.96 -47.82 21.17
C ALA A 11 -46.73 -46.32 20.95
N LEU A 12 -45.98 -45.68 21.84
CA LEU A 12 -45.45 -44.34 21.64
C LEU A 12 -44.28 -44.41 20.64
N LEU A 13 -44.51 -43.95 19.41
CA LEU A 13 -43.44 -43.64 18.47
C LEU A 13 -42.77 -42.32 18.89
N THR A 14 -41.60 -42.42 19.52
CA THR A 14 -40.68 -41.29 19.66
C THR A 14 -39.95 -41.09 18.34
N THR A 15 -40.33 -40.06 17.58
CA THR A 15 -39.51 -39.57 16.47
C THR A 15 -38.28 -38.86 17.04
N ALA A 16 -37.12 -39.48 16.93
CA ALA A 16 -35.85 -38.80 17.16
C ALA A 16 -35.64 -37.76 16.06
N VAL A 17 -35.66 -36.48 16.41
CA VAL A 17 -35.18 -35.41 15.54
C VAL A 17 -33.66 -35.52 15.52
N ALA A 18 -33.11 -35.99 14.40
CA ALA A 18 -31.69 -35.90 14.14
C ALA A 18 -31.33 -34.40 14.06
N ALA A 19 -30.40 -33.96 14.90
CA ALA A 19 -29.79 -32.66 14.78
C ALA A 19 -29.02 -32.63 13.46
N GLU A 20 -29.42 -31.76 12.53
CA GLU A 20 -28.60 -31.46 11.37
C GLU A 20 -27.34 -30.74 11.86
N ASP A 21 -26.18 -31.34 11.61
CA ASP A 21 -24.87 -30.72 11.79
C ASP A 21 -24.81 -29.47 10.89
N GLY A 22 -25.20 -28.34 11.46
CA GLY A 22 -25.14 -27.03 10.82
C GLY A 22 -23.68 -26.68 10.51
N LYS A 23 -23.22 -27.03 9.31
CA LYS A 23 -21.93 -26.61 8.79
C LYS A 23 -21.96 -25.09 8.69
N LYS A 24 -21.30 -24.43 9.66
CA LYS A 24 -21.10 -22.98 9.69
C LYS A 24 -20.63 -22.52 8.30
N PRO A 25 -21.20 -21.45 7.72
CA PRO A 25 -20.79 -20.99 6.40
C PRO A 25 -19.27 -20.84 6.36
N ALA A 26 -18.66 -21.36 5.29
CA ALA A 26 -17.22 -21.26 5.11
C ALA A 26 -16.84 -19.77 5.10
N ARG A 27 -15.87 -19.40 5.95
CA ARG A 27 -15.32 -18.04 5.97
C ARG A 27 -14.70 -17.74 4.60
N GLU A 28 -14.79 -16.49 4.16
CA GLU A 28 -14.09 -16.01 2.96
C GLU A 28 -12.58 -16.25 3.12
N SER A 29 -11.91 -16.68 2.05
CA SER A 29 -10.47 -16.96 2.07
C SER A 29 -9.69 -15.65 2.08
N ILE A 30 -8.71 -15.54 2.98
CA ILE A 30 -7.83 -14.37 3.12
C ILE A 30 -6.35 -14.72 2.82
N TYR A 31 -6.07 -16.00 2.57
CA TYR A 31 -4.75 -16.54 2.29
C TYR A 31 -4.73 -17.32 0.98
N ASP A 32 -3.66 -17.19 0.21
CA ASP A 32 -3.44 -18.02 -0.98
C ASP A 32 -2.26 -18.97 -0.76
N ALA A 33 -2.56 -20.25 -0.53
CA ALA A 33 -1.57 -21.31 -0.35
C ALA A 33 -0.75 -21.62 -1.63
N LYS A 34 -1.11 -21.07 -2.79
CA LYS A 34 -0.35 -21.21 -4.04
C LYS A 34 0.52 -19.99 -4.34
N ALA A 35 0.33 -18.88 -3.64
CA ALA A 35 1.09 -17.66 -3.86
C ALA A 35 2.48 -17.77 -3.22
N ASP A 36 3.52 -17.93 -4.04
CA ASP A 36 4.91 -18.00 -3.58
C ASP A 36 5.28 -16.82 -2.66
N ALA A 37 5.67 -17.12 -1.41
CA ALA A 37 5.91 -16.12 -0.39
C ALA A 37 7.06 -15.18 -0.77
N ARG A 38 8.12 -15.67 -1.43
CA ARG A 38 9.24 -14.84 -1.88
C ARG A 38 8.77 -13.84 -2.92
N ALA A 39 8.04 -14.29 -3.94
CA ALA A 39 7.51 -13.41 -4.97
C ALA A 39 6.56 -12.34 -4.39
N GLN A 40 5.72 -12.70 -3.42
CA GLN A 40 4.84 -11.76 -2.73
C GLN A 40 5.63 -10.69 -1.96
N VAL A 41 6.65 -11.10 -1.19
CA VAL A 41 7.48 -10.19 -0.40
C VAL A 41 8.32 -9.29 -1.30
N GLU A 42 8.96 -9.81 -2.35
CA GLU A 42 9.74 -9.01 -3.31
C GLU A 42 8.86 -7.95 -4.01
N ALA A 43 7.65 -8.32 -4.41
CA ALA A 43 6.71 -7.37 -5.00
C ALA A 43 6.27 -6.28 -4.00
N ALA A 44 6.04 -6.65 -2.73
CA ALA A 44 5.72 -5.71 -1.66
C ALA A 44 6.88 -4.76 -1.34
N GLN A 45 8.12 -5.27 -1.29
CA GLN A 45 9.33 -4.45 -1.11
C GLN A 45 9.48 -3.41 -2.22
N GLY A 46 9.27 -3.81 -3.48
CA GLY A 46 9.31 -2.89 -4.63
C GLY A 46 8.33 -1.72 -4.47
N ARG A 47 7.09 -2.00 -4.03
CA ARG A 47 6.09 -0.96 -3.75
C ARG A 47 6.45 -0.12 -2.51
N ALA A 48 6.87 -0.78 -1.43
CA ALA A 48 7.22 -0.14 -0.17
C ALA A 48 8.37 0.87 -0.34
N LYS A 49 9.37 0.55 -1.16
CA LYS A 49 10.50 1.43 -1.47
C LYS A 49 10.08 2.71 -2.19
N GLY A 50 9.16 2.61 -3.16
CA GLY A 50 8.64 3.78 -3.87
C GLY A 50 7.74 4.67 -3.00
N GLN A 51 7.04 4.07 -2.04
CA GLN A 51 6.03 4.75 -1.22
C GLN A 51 6.53 5.17 0.17
N ASP A 52 7.80 4.92 0.51
CA ASP A 52 8.36 5.12 1.84
C ASP A 52 7.55 4.39 2.93
N LYS A 53 7.23 3.11 2.69
CA LYS A 53 6.49 2.24 3.61
C LYS A 53 7.37 1.09 4.13
N ARG A 54 6.88 0.39 5.14
CA ARG A 54 7.41 -0.92 5.57
C ARG A 54 6.65 -2.06 4.90
N VAL A 55 7.17 -3.27 4.97
CA VAL A 55 6.42 -4.48 4.60
C VAL A 55 5.95 -5.15 5.88
N LEU A 56 4.62 -5.34 6.03
CA LEU A 56 4.02 -6.07 7.15
C LEU A 56 3.63 -7.46 6.67
N LEU A 57 4.26 -8.49 7.20
CA LEU A 57 3.90 -9.88 6.95
C LEU A 57 2.95 -10.36 8.03
N MET A 58 1.90 -11.06 7.62
CA MET A 58 1.01 -11.77 8.53
C MET A 58 0.97 -13.24 8.13
N PHE A 59 1.68 -14.08 8.89
CA PHE A 59 1.72 -15.52 8.68
C PHE A 59 0.47 -16.18 9.28
N GLY A 60 -0.11 -17.12 8.55
CA GLY A 60 -1.29 -17.87 9.01
C GLY A 60 -1.84 -18.79 7.94
N GLY A 61 -3.15 -19.02 7.98
CA GLY A 61 -3.86 -19.77 6.95
C GLY A 61 -5.36 -19.73 7.22
N ASP A 62 -6.18 -20.10 6.25
CA ASP A 62 -7.64 -19.97 6.36
C ASP A 62 -8.27 -20.78 7.51
N TRP A 63 -7.56 -21.81 7.99
CA TRP A 63 -7.94 -22.61 9.16
C TRP A 63 -7.85 -21.84 10.49
N CYS A 64 -7.14 -20.72 10.53
CA CYS A 64 -6.80 -19.97 11.74
C CYS A 64 -7.86 -18.91 12.05
N GLY A 65 -8.75 -19.18 13.02
CA GLY A 65 -9.81 -18.23 13.41
C GLY A 65 -9.30 -16.89 13.94
N TRP A 66 -8.17 -16.88 14.65
CA TRP A 66 -7.54 -15.64 15.14
C TRP A 66 -6.94 -14.81 14.01
N CYS A 67 -6.46 -15.44 12.94
CA CYS A 67 -5.99 -14.76 11.74
C CYS A 67 -7.13 -13.99 11.06
N HIS A 68 -8.31 -14.60 10.94
CA HIS A 68 -9.51 -13.91 10.45
C HIS A 68 -9.94 -12.74 11.35
N LYS A 69 -9.81 -12.87 12.68
CA LYS A 69 -10.12 -11.77 13.60
C LYS A 69 -9.17 -10.59 13.45
N LEU A 70 -7.86 -10.84 13.36
CA LEU A 70 -6.88 -9.77 13.15
C LEU A 70 -7.04 -9.11 11.79
N HIS A 71 -7.27 -9.91 10.74
CA HIS A 71 -7.55 -9.36 9.42
C HIS A 71 -8.83 -8.52 9.41
N GLY A 72 -9.90 -8.96 10.09
CA GLY A 72 -11.11 -8.15 10.29
C GLY A 72 -10.80 -6.82 10.96
N LEU A 73 -10.01 -6.83 12.05
CA LEU A 73 -9.57 -5.60 12.71
C LEU A 73 -8.81 -4.66 11.76
N PHE A 74 -7.94 -5.20 10.89
CA PHE A 74 -7.22 -4.43 9.88
C PHE A 74 -8.14 -3.74 8.86
N GLN A 75 -9.33 -4.29 8.60
CA GLN A 75 -10.30 -3.74 7.63
C GLN A 75 -11.34 -2.83 8.28
N ASP A 76 -11.77 -3.17 9.50
CA ASP A 76 -12.98 -2.63 10.11
C ASP A 76 -12.67 -1.48 11.09
N ASP A 77 -11.52 -1.50 11.76
CA ASP A 77 -11.09 -0.39 12.61
C ASP A 77 -10.43 0.69 11.77
N ARG A 78 -11.04 1.88 11.75
CA ARG A 78 -10.60 3.01 10.91
C ARG A 78 -9.17 3.45 11.21
N ASP A 79 -8.76 3.46 12.48
CA ASP A 79 -7.46 3.98 12.87
C ASP A 79 -6.35 2.96 12.55
N VAL A 80 -6.61 1.67 12.80
CA VAL A 80 -5.71 0.56 12.44
C VAL A 80 -5.58 0.48 10.91
N ARG A 81 -6.70 0.51 10.20
CA ARG A 81 -6.72 0.49 8.73
C ARG A 81 -5.93 1.64 8.15
N LYS A 82 -6.12 2.86 8.67
CA LYS A 82 -5.38 4.04 8.21
C LYS A 82 -3.86 3.85 8.39
N LEU A 83 -3.41 3.27 9.50
CA LEU A 83 -1.99 2.99 9.70
C LEU A 83 -1.47 1.95 8.72
N ILE A 84 -2.22 0.88 8.46
CA ILE A 84 -1.83 -0.13 7.47
C ILE A 84 -1.74 0.50 6.08
N ASP A 85 -2.80 1.16 5.63
CA ASP A 85 -2.88 1.77 4.30
C ASP A 85 -1.77 2.82 4.10
N ASN A 86 -1.39 3.54 5.16
CA ASN A 86 -0.44 4.64 5.08
C ASN A 86 1.02 4.22 5.28
N GLU A 87 1.31 3.25 6.14
CA GLU A 87 2.66 2.96 6.61
C GLU A 87 3.18 1.59 6.15
N TYR A 88 2.31 0.72 5.66
CA TYR A 88 2.64 -0.68 5.38
C TYR A 88 2.16 -1.18 4.01
N GLU A 89 2.96 -2.05 3.41
CA GLU A 89 2.53 -3.00 2.41
C GLU A 89 2.23 -4.33 3.13
N LEU A 90 0.95 -4.63 3.34
CA LEU A 90 0.50 -5.85 4.00
C LEU A 90 0.60 -7.06 3.06
N VAL A 91 1.25 -8.13 3.53
CA VAL A 91 1.37 -9.41 2.82
C VAL A 91 0.84 -10.54 3.69
N MET A 92 -0.20 -11.22 3.20
CA MET A 92 -0.78 -12.38 3.86
C MET A 92 -0.01 -13.64 3.40
N ILE A 93 0.77 -14.26 4.29
CA ILE A 93 1.56 -15.45 3.95
C ILE A 93 0.88 -16.69 4.50
N ASP A 94 0.37 -17.55 3.61
CA ASP A 94 -0.12 -18.87 4.01
C ASP A 94 1.06 -19.76 4.42
N THR A 95 0.94 -20.45 5.55
CA THR A 95 1.95 -21.41 6.06
C THR A 95 2.32 -22.52 5.08
N LYS A 96 1.44 -22.86 4.14
CA LYS A 96 1.67 -23.89 3.11
C LYS A 96 2.16 -23.33 1.79
N ALA A 97 2.25 -22.00 1.66
CA ALA A 97 2.75 -21.38 0.45
C ALA A 97 4.23 -21.73 0.20
N PRO A 98 4.64 -21.86 -1.07
CA PRO A 98 6.05 -22.02 -1.41
C PRO A 98 6.91 -20.92 -0.76
N ASN A 99 8.08 -21.30 -0.24
CA ASN A 99 9.02 -20.42 0.49
C ASN A 99 8.52 -19.80 1.81
N ALA A 100 7.29 -20.08 2.27
CA ALA A 100 6.75 -19.50 3.51
C ALA A 100 7.53 -19.92 4.77
N GLU A 101 7.92 -21.19 4.87
CA GLU A 101 8.62 -21.75 6.03
C GLU A 101 9.93 -20.99 6.34
N GLY A 102 10.70 -20.63 5.31
CA GLY A 102 11.95 -19.89 5.47
C GLY A 102 11.75 -18.49 6.04
N TYR A 103 10.75 -17.75 5.53
CA TYR A 103 10.38 -16.45 6.05
C TYR A 103 9.86 -16.54 7.49
N PHE A 104 8.99 -17.50 7.79
CA PHE A 104 8.45 -17.69 9.13
C PHE A 104 9.54 -18.03 10.14
N LYS A 105 10.46 -18.95 9.79
CA LYS A 105 11.60 -19.33 10.65
C LYS A 105 12.49 -18.12 10.96
N THR A 106 12.79 -17.30 9.96
CA THR A 106 13.59 -16.08 10.14
C THR A 106 12.87 -15.07 11.02
N ALA A 107 11.58 -14.85 10.76
CA ALA A 107 10.78 -13.89 11.51
C ALA A 107 10.57 -14.30 12.98
N SER A 108 10.51 -15.60 13.28
CA SER A 108 10.28 -16.15 14.61
C SER A 108 11.56 -16.55 15.36
N GLU A 109 12.74 -16.23 14.82
CA GLU A 109 14.01 -16.65 15.40
C GLU A 109 14.15 -16.17 16.86
N GLY A 110 14.56 -17.09 17.74
CA GLY A 110 14.72 -16.82 19.16
C GLY A 110 13.43 -16.81 19.98
N GLN A 111 12.26 -17.09 19.38
CA GLN A 111 10.97 -17.13 20.08
C GLN A 111 10.50 -18.58 20.29
N ALA A 112 9.99 -18.88 21.48
CA ALA A 112 9.41 -20.18 21.81
C ALA A 112 7.88 -20.09 21.78
N GLY A 113 7.22 -21.21 21.46
CA GLY A 113 5.74 -21.32 21.54
C GLY A 113 4.98 -20.50 20.51
N VAL A 114 5.61 -20.19 19.37
CA VAL A 114 5.05 -19.27 18.38
C VAL A 114 3.73 -19.80 17.78
N GLY A 115 2.67 -19.00 17.93
CA GLY A 115 1.35 -19.26 17.37
C GLY A 115 1.04 -18.44 16.12
N TYR A 116 -0.20 -18.62 15.61
CA TYR A 116 -0.73 -17.87 14.48
C TYR A 116 -1.99 -17.07 14.90
N PRO A 117 -2.18 -15.84 14.39
CA PRO A 117 -1.34 -15.15 13.42
C PRO A 117 0.02 -14.73 14.00
N PHE A 118 1.05 -14.73 13.17
CA PHE A 118 2.35 -14.17 13.54
C PHE A 118 2.65 -12.98 12.63
N LEU A 119 3.12 -11.88 13.21
CA LEU A 119 3.44 -10.67 12.46
C LEU A 119 4.95 -10.53 12.29
N ALA A 120 5.38 -9.97 11.16
CA ALA A 120 6.75 -9.51 10.99
C ALA A 120 6.77 -8.18 10.26
N VAL A 121 7.64 -7.27 10.67
CA VAL A 121 7.87 -6.02 9.94
C VAL A 121 9.25 -6.09 9.30
N LEU A 122 9.30 -5.86 8.00
CA LEU A 122 10.53 -5.68 7.24
C LEU A 122 10.69 -4.21 6.84
N ASP A 123 11.93 -3.75 6.71
CA ASP A 123 12.20 -2.53 5.94
C ASP A 123 12.01 -2.76 4.43
N ALA A 124 12.11 -1.68 3.66
CA ALA A 124 11.90 -1.73 2.21
C ALA A 124 12.96 -2.56 1.47
N ASP A 125 14.13 -2.81 2.07
CA ASP A 125 15.18 -3.67 1.51
C ASP A 125 15.06 -5.13 2.00
N GLY A 126 14.05 -5.44 2.83
CA GLY A 126 13.70 -6.80 3.27
C GLY A 126 14.36 -7.24 4.56
N LYS A 127 15.07 -6.34 5.24
CA LYS A 127 15.65 -6.65 6.54
C LYS A 127 14.55 -6.73 7.58
N LEU A 128 14.55 -7.82 8.34
CA LEU A 128 13.66 -7.99 9.48
C LEU A 128 13.94 -6.93 10.55
N LEU A 129 12.91 -6.17 10.90
CA LEU A 129 12.93 -5.20 12.00
C LEU A 129 12.41 -5.83 13.29
N VAL A 130 11.32 -6.60 13.18
CA VAL A 130 10.71 -7.29 14.31
C VAL A 130 9.89 -8.50 13.84
N GLY A 131 9.93 -9.57 14.62
CA GLY A 131 8.90 -10.62 14.62
C GLY A 131 8.06 -10.52 15.89
N GLN A 132 6.75 -10.65 15.75
CA GLN A 132 5.79 -10.30 16.80
C GLN A 132 4.72 -11.39 16.92
N GLN A 133 4.71 -12.09 18.06
CA GLN A 133 3.56 -12.89 18.47
C GLN A 133 2.36 -12.01 18.76
N THR A 134 1.17 -12.51 18.46
CA THR A 134 -0.06 -11.72 18.57
C THR A 134 -0.80 -11.92 19.89
N ASP A 135 -0.42 -12.90 20.71
CA ASP A 135 -0.95 -13.14 22.06
C ASP A 135 -0.85 -11.88 22.95
N VAL A 136 0.26 -11.14 22.85
CA VAL A 136 0.45 -9.87 23.58
C VAL A 136 -0.37 -8.71 23.01
N LEU A 137 -0.97 -8.88 21.83
CA LEU A 137 -1.87 -7.92 21.17
C LEU A 137 -3.35 -8.27 21.35
N GLU A 138 -3.66 -9.37 22.04
CA GLU A 138 -5.01 -9.86 22.26
C GLU A 138 -5.60 -9.34 23.58
N GLU A 139 -6.94 -9.32 23.64
CA GLU A 139 -7.72 -9.14 24.86
C GLU A 139 -8.99 -9.99 24.80
N GLY A 140 -9.17 -10.87 25.78
CA GLY A 140 -10.31 -11.77 25.84
C GLY A 140 -10.39 -12.67 24.60
N ASP A 141 -11.39 -12.44 23.76
CA ASP A 141 -11.69 -13.23 22.57
C ASP A 141 -11.39 -12.50 21.25
N HIS A 142 -10.63 -11.40 21.26
CA HIS A 142 -10.31 -10.61 20.07
C HIS A 142 -8.90 -9.98 20.14
N HIS A 143 -8.47 -9.40 19.03
CA HIS A 143 -7.26 -8.56 19.02
C HIS A 143 -7.64 -7.16 19.51
N ASP A 144 -6.90 -6.64 20.49
CA ASP A 144 -7.17 -5.33 21.05
C ASP A 144 -6.74 -4.23 20.06
N PRO A 145 -7.66 -3.33 19.63
CA PRO A 145 -7.33 -2.28 18.66
C PRO A 145 -6.21 -1.35 19.12
N ALA A 146 -6.15 -1.01 20.41
CA ALA A 146 -5.15 -0.08 20.94
C ALA A 146 -3.75 -0.71 20.96
N LYS A 147 -3.64 -2.00 21.33
CA LYS A 147 -2.35 -2.73 21.31
C LYS A 147 -1.85 -2.93 19.88
N VAL A 148 -2.73 -3.30 18.95
CA VAL A 148 -2.39 -3.43 17.53
C VAL A 148 -1.98 -2.08 16.94
N LYS A 149 -2.72 -1.01 17.24
CA LYS A 149 -2.38 0.36 16.84
C LYS A 149 -1.00 0.77 17.37
N ALA A 150 -0.73 0.55 18.67
CA ALA A 150 0.56 0.87 19.27
C ALA A 150 1.72 0.10 18.63
N PHE A 151 1.51 -1.17 18.26
CA PHE A 151 2.48 -1.95 17.50
C PHE A 151 2.77 -1.33 16.13
N LEU A 152 1.73 -0.98 15.36
CA LEU A 152 1.87 -0.35 14.05
C LEU A 152 2.52 1.04 14.13
N GLU A 153 2.16 1.86 15.13
CA GLU A 153 2.79 3.18 15.32
C GLU A 153 4.27 3.08 15.72
N LYS A 154 4.64 2.05 16.48
CA LYS A 154 6.04 1.82 16.89
C LYS A 154 6.93 1.45 15.71
N TRP A 155 6.40 0.70 14.74
CA TRP A 155 7.19 0.10 13.66
C TRP A 155 7.00 0.76 12.30
N ARG A 156 6.23 1.87 12.21
CA ARG A 156 6.10 2.64 10.96
C ARG A 156 7.45 3.24 10.53
N VAL A 157 7.49 3.79 9.33
CA VAL A 157 8.65 4.59 8.90
C VAL A 157 8.71 5.86 9.77
N PRO A 158 9.87 6.21 10.36
CA PRO A 158 10.00 7.48 11.06
C PRO A 158 9.64 8.65 10.14
N SER A 159 8.76 9.53 10.63
CA SER A 159 8.33 10.71 9.87
C SER A 159 9.55 11.56 9.48
N GLN A 160 9.66 11.89 8.20
CA GLN A 160 10.65 12.82 7.68
C GLN A 160 10.15 14.26 7.82
N ASP A 161 11.08 15.21 7.89
CA ASP A 161 10.74 16.63 7.77
C ASP A 161 10.76 17.05 6.30
N ALA A 162 9.61 17.49 5.78
CA ALA A 162 9.48 17.92 4.40
C ALA A 162 10.33 19.16 4.07
N GLU A 163 10.59 20.05 5.04
CA GLU A 163 11.50 21.18 4.86
C GLU A 163 12.93 20.69 4.60
N ALA A 164 13.39 19.73 5.41
CA ALA A 164 14.72 19.14 5.25
C ALA A 164 14.83 18.39 3.92
N VAL A 165 13.79 17.63 3.54
CA VAL A 165 13.72 16.91 2.26
C VAL A 165 13.78 17.88 1.08
N ALA A 166 13.03 18.97 1.10
CA ALA A 166 13.06 19.97 0.04
C ALA A 166 14.42 20.70 0.00
N ALA A 167 14.99 21.04 1.16
CA ALA A 167 16.29 21.70 1.26
C ALA A 167 17.43 20.82 0.72
N GLU A 168 17.42 19.52 1.00
CA GLU A 168 18.39 18.57 0.44
C GLU A 168 18.31 18.53 -1.09
N ALA A 169 17.10 18.45 -1.65
CA ALA A 169 16.89 18.43 -3.09
C ALA A 169 17.40 19.72 -3.76
N LEU A 170 17.15 20.87 -3.14
CA LEU A 170 17.65 22.18 -3.62
C LEU A 170 19.17 22.29 -3.53
N ALA A 171 19.78 21.83 -2.43
CA ALA A 171 21.23 21.82 -2.26
C ALA A 171 21.91 20.97 -3.35
N ARG A 172 21.36 19.78 -3.63
CA ARG A 172 21.83 18.90 -4.72
C ARG A 172 21.64 19.55 -6.09
N ALA A 173 20.47 20.13 -6.35
CA ALA A 173 20.21 20.83 -7.60
C ALA A 173 21.20 21.98 -7.83
N SER A 174 21.57 22.71 -6.77
CA SER A 174 22.59 23.76 -6.84
C SER A 174 23.98 23.21 -7.13
N SER A 175 24.38 22.08 -6.54
CA SER A 175 25.71 21.49 -6.79
C SER A 175 25.83 20.79 -8.14
N GLU A 176 24.72 20.24 -8.63
CA GLU A 176 24.66 19.47 -9.88
C GLU A 176 24.22 20.32 -11.08
N ASN A 177 23.92 21.61 -10.88
CA ASN A 177 23.34 22.52 -11.88
C ASN A 177 22.03 22.01 -12.50
N LYS A 178 21.16 21.43 -11.68
CA LYS A 178 19.88 20.84 -12.07
C LYS A 178 18.68 21.68 -11.64
N ARG A 179 17.50 21.29 -12.08
CA ARG A 179 16.20 21.75 -11.54
C ARG A 179 15.69 20.76 -10.51
N VAL A 180 14.69 21.14 -9.72
CA VAL A 180 13.98 20.19 -8.85
C VAL A 180 12.57 19.98 -9.39
N LEU A 181 12.19 18.73 -9.64
CA LEU A 181 10.79 18.35 -9.80
C LEU A 181 10.29 17.89 -8.43
N LEU A 182 9.66 18.81 -7.69
CA LEU A 182 9.13 18.53 -6.36
C LEU A 182 7.67 18.07 -6.50
N THR A 183 7.42 16.79 -6.24
CA THR A 183 6.11 16.17 -6.33
C THR A 183 5.45 16.08 -4.95
N PHE A 184 4.13 16.25 -4.91
CA PHE A 184 3.34 16.22 -3.70
C PHE A 184 2.24 15.17 -3.82
N GLY A 185 2.14 14.32 -2.81
CA GLY A 185 1.18 13.24 -2.76
C GLY A 185 0.87 12.80 -1.33
N ALA A 186 0.05 11.77 -1.22
CA ALA A 186 -0.36 11.16 0.04
C ALA A 186 -0.44 9.64 -0.15
N PRO A 187 -0.32 8.83 0.91
CA PRO A 187 -0.22 7.38 0.78
C PRO A 187 -1.52 6.70 0.31
N TRP A 188 -2.68 7.33 0.48
CA TRP A 188 -3.97 6.84 -0.04
C TRP A 188 -4.21 7.20 -1.52
N CYS A 189 -3.36 8.03 -2.12
CA CYS A 189 -3.56 8.58 -3.46
C CYS A 189 -3.06 7.62 -4.55
N GLY A 190 -3.95 6.81 -5.11
CA GLY A 190 -3.61 5.86 -6.18
C GLY A 190 -2.98 6.51 -7.43
N TRP A 191 -3.39 7.72 -7.80
CA TRP A 191 -2.77 8.45 -8.92
C TRP A 191 -1.37 8.97 -8.60
N CYS A 192 -1.08 9.26 -7.33
CA CYS A 192 0.25 9.65 -6.87
C CYS A 192 1.21 8.46 -7.01
N HIS A 193 0.77 7.27 -6.61
CA HIS A 193 1.53 6.03 -6.81
C HIS A 193 1.79 5.73 -8.28
N ARG A 194 0.83 6.01 -9.18
CA ARG A 194 1.02 5.87 -10.64
C ARG A 194 2.07 6.85 -11.18
N LEU A 195 2.06 8.10 -10.70
CA LEU A 195 3.09 9.09 -11.07
C LEU A 195 4.47 8.65 -10.57
N GLU A 196 4.57 8.21 -9.31
CA GLU A 196 5.82 7.72 -8.72
C GLU A 196 6.36 6.52 -9.47
N ALA A 197 5.52 5.53 -9.79
CA ALA A 197 5.90 4.36 -10.55
C ALA A 197 6.36 4.73 -11.98
N TYR A 198 5.70 5.70 -12.62
CA TYR A 198 6.13 6.22 -13.92
C TYR A 198 7.51 6.89 -13.85
N LEU A 199 7.71 7.80 -12.89
CA LEU A 199 8.98 8.52 -12.71
C LEU A 199 10.13 7.57 -12.33
N ALA A 200 9.82 6.44 -11.69
CA ALA A 200 10.79 5.43 -11.30
C ALA A 200 11.13 4.42 -12.42
N ARG A 201 10.44 4.44 -13.58
CA ARG A 201 10.80 3.57 -14.71
C ARG A 201 12.24 3.87 -15.15
N PRO A 202 13.12 2.87 -15.37
CA PRO A 202 14.52 3.12 -15.65
C PRO A 202 14.78 4.12 -16.79
N GLU A 203 14.05 4.00 -17.89
CA GLU A 203 14.13 4.88 -19.05
C GLU A 203 13.62 6.30 -18.77
N VAL A 204 12.59 6.46 -17.94
CA VAL A 204 12.06 7.78 -17.53
C VAL A 204 13.00 8.45 -16.55
N ALA A 205 13.47 7.71 -15.54
CA ALA A 205 14.44 8.18 -14.57
C ALA A 205 15.74 8.60 -15.27
N THR A 206 16.24 7.80 -16.23
CA THR A 206 17.42 8.14 -17.04
C THR A 206 17.18 9.40 -17.86
N ALA A 207 16.02 9.53 -18.51
CA ALA A 207 15.68 10.71 -19.30
C ALA A 207 15.58 12.00 -18.47
N LEU A 208 15.38 11.92 -17.14
CA LEU A 208 15.31 13.08 -16.26
C LEU A 208 16.60 13.32 -15.47
N ALA A 209 17.45 12.31 -15.31
CA ALA A 209 18.53 12.28 -14.32
C ALA A 209 19.58 13.38 -14.51
N ASP A 210 19.86 13.78 -15.75
CA ASP A 210 20.87 14.79 -16.07
C ASP A 210 20.37 16.23 -15.78
N ASP A 211 19.06 16.44 -15.72
CA ASP A 211 18.45 17.77 -15.71
C ASP A 211 17.62 18.06 -14.44
N PHE A 212 17.09 17.03 -13.80
CA PHE A 212 16.19 17.13 -12.66
C PHE A 212 16.64 16.29 -11.47
N ILE A 213 16.55 16.90 -10.29
CA ILE A 213 16.38 16.20 -9.02
C ILE A 213 14.88 15.97 -8.81
N VAL A 214 14.41 14.74 -8.98
CA VAL A 214 13.02 14.38 -8.69
C VAL A 214 12.90 14.05 -7.20
N ARG A 215 12.00 14.74 -6.50
CA ARG A 215 11.79 14.48 -5.06
C ARG A 215 10.32 14.57 -4.68
N LYS A 216 9.87 13.63 -3.84
CA LYS A 216 8.52 13.59 -3.28
C LYS A 216 8.47 14.26 -1.91
N VAL A 217 7.39 14.98 -1.65
CA VAL A 217 6.89 15.39 -0.35
C VAL A 217 5.56 14.69 -0.10
N ASP A 218 5.50 13.91 0.98
CA ASP A 218 4.24 13.33 1.45
C ASP A 218 3.56 14.33 2.38
N ILE A 219 2.43 14.88 1.94
CA ILE A 219 1.76 15.99 2.66
C ILE A 219 1.02 15.54 3.92
N GLU A 220 0.90 14.23 4.16
CA GLU A 220 0.23 13.70 5.35
C GLU A 220 1.19 13.06 6.35
N ARG A 221 2.26 12.41 5.88
CA ARG A 221 3.18 11.66 6.75
C ARG A 221 4.45 12.42 7.11
N MET A 222 4.86 13.40 6.30
CA MET A 222 6.01 14.23 6.63
C MET A 222 5.59 15.40 7.51
N ALA A 223 6.41 15.69 8.53
CA ALA A 223 6.31 16.96 9.25
C ALA A 223 6.47 18.11 8.25
N HIS A 224 5.70 19.19 8.45
CA HIS A 224 5.68 20.38 7.57
C HIS A 224 5.29 20.12 6.10
N GLY A 225 4.77 18.92 5.75
CA GLY A 225 4.38 18.60 4.37
C GLY A 225 3.38 19.57 3.77
N THR A 226 2.38 19.98 4.55
CA THR A 226 1.37 21.00 4.17
C THR A 226 1.97 22.40 4.04
N ASP A 227 2.98 22.74 4.84
CA ASP A 227 3.66 24.04 4.77
C ASP A 227 4.48 24.15 3.49
N VAL A 228 5.17 23.08 3.09
CA VAL A 228 5.96 23.04 1.85
C VAL A 228 5.07 23.19 0.62
N ILE A 229 3.96 22.44 0.51
CA ILE A 229 3.06 22.60 -0.64
C ILE A 229 2.40 23.99 -0.65
N GLY A 230 2.02 24.52 0.52
CA GLY A 230 1.38 25.83 0.66
C GLY A 230 2.26 27.01 0.25
N ARG A 231 3.59 26.85 0.21
CA ARG A 231 4.50 27.86 -0.35
C ARG A 231 4.25 28.09 -1.84
N TYR A 232 3.98 27.03 -2.58
CA TYR A 232 3.88 27.06 -4.05
C TYR A 232 2.45 27.00 -4.57
N ARG A 233 1.56 26.30 -3.87
CA ARG A 233 0.16 26.12 -4.26
C ARG A 233 -0.74 26.97 -3.37
N LYS A 234 -1.49 27.91 -3.97
CA LYS A 234 -2.39 28.83 -3.24
C LYS A 234 -3.86 28.42 -3.26
N VAL A 235 -4.22 27.50 -4.16
CA VAL A 235 -5.59 27.02 -4.33
C VAL A 235 -5.60 25.52 -4.06
N ASP A 236 -6.52 25.10 -3.20
CA ASP A 236 -6.74 23.68 -2.91
C ASP A 236 -7.13 22.92 -4.18
N GLY A 237 -6.69 21.67 -4.29
CA GLY A 237 -7.09 20.82 -5.38
C GLY A 237 -6.49 19.43 -5.28
N GLY A 238 -6.78 18.60 -6.28
CA GLY A 238 -6.35 17.20 -6.29
C GLY A 238 -4.83 17.02 -6.24
N ILE A 239 -4.41 15.83 -5.85
CA ILE A 239 -3.05 15.30 -5.93
C ILE A 239 -3.04 14.06 -6.88
N PRO A 240 -1.90 13.72 -7.52
CA PRO A 240 -0.58 14.34 -7.37
C PRO A 240 -0.57 15.77 -7.90
N TRP A 241 0.24 16.62 -7.26
CA TRP A 241 0.53 17.97 -7.74
C TRP A 241 2.04 18.17 -7.67
N TYR A 242 2.61 19.00 -8.52
CA TYR A 242 4.06 19.19 -8.57
C TYR A 242 4.43 20.60 -9.01
N VAL A 243 5.65 20.98 -8.64
CA VAL A 243 6.28 22.24 -9.02
C VAL A 243 7.68 21.96 -9.53
N VAL A 244 8.06 22.65 -10.60
CA VAL A 244 9.45 22.73 -11.05
C VAL A 244 10.08 23.92 -10.36
N LEU A 245 11.16 23.68 -9.62
CA LEU A 245 11.94 24.71 -8.95
C LEU A 245 13.29 24.92 -9.64
N GLY A 246 13.75 26.16 -9.67
CA GLY A 246 15.16 26.48 -9.84
C GLY A 246 15.97 26.05 -8.61
N ALA A 247 17.29 25.97 -8.76
CA ALA A 247 18.18 25.66 -7.63
C ALA A 247 18.12 26.71 -6.50
N ASP A 248 17.63 27.92 -6.79
CA ASP A 248 17.36 28.98 -5.81
C ASP A 248 16.01 28.82 -5.07
N GLY A 249 15.27 27.75 -5.35
CA GLY A 249 13.98 27.45 -4.74
C GLY A 249 12.79 28.20 -5.35
N LYS A 250 12.99 29.03 -6.40
CA LYS A 250 11.88 29.70 -7.07
C LYS A 250 11.13 28.75 -7.99
N ALA A 251 9.80 28.86 -7.97
CA ALA A 251 8.95 28.14 -8.92
C ALA A 251 9.15 28.67 -10.34
N LEU A 252 9.48 27.75 -11.26
CA LEU A 252 9.58 27.99 -12.70
C LEU A 252 8.32 27.56 -13.45
N GLY A 253 7.52 26.68 -12.86
CA GLY A 253 6.21 26.26 -13.35
C GLY A 253 5.57 25.24 -12.42
N THR A 254 4.25 25.08 -12.49
CA THR A 254 3.49 24.15 -11.64
C THR A 254 2.68 23.18 -12.48
N ALA A 255 2.09 22.18 -11.82
CA ALA A 255 1.12 21.26 -12.40
C ALA A 255 -0.22 21.92 -12.76
N ASP A 256 -0.39 23.23 -12.57
CA ASP A 256 -1.64 23.92 -12.89
C ASP A 256 -1.65 24.35 -14.36
N ALA A 257 -2.48 23.68 -15.16
CA ALA A 257 -2.76 24.02 -16.55
C ALA A 257 -4.06 24.82 -16.66
N GLU A 258 -4.40 25.28 -17.88
CA GLU A 258 -5.64 26.01 -18.14
C GLU A 258 -6.91 25.21 -17.77
N PHE A 259 -6.84 23.88 -17.79
CA PHE A 259 -7.92 22.98 -17.40
C PHE A 259 -7.86 22.55 -15.92
N GLY A 260 -6.99 23.16 -15.11
CA GLY A 260 -6.75 22.81 -13.71
C GLY A 260 -5.49 21.96 -13.52
N ASN A 261 -5.42 21.26 -12.38
CA ASN A 261 -4.29 20.39 -12.07
C ASN A 261 -4.14 19.28 -13.11
N ILE A 262 -2.95 19.14 -13.69
CA ILE A 262 -2.58 18.05 -14.61
C ILE A 262 -2.71 16.69 -13.92
N GLY A 263 -2.36 16.59 -12.63
CA GLY A 263 -2.37 15.32 -11.92
C GLY A 263 -1.38 14.32 -12.49
N TYR A 264 -1.72 13.03 -12.45
CA TYR A 264 -1.03 12.02 -13.23
C TYR A 264 -1.41 12.20 -14.71
N PRO A 265 -0.47 12.48 -15.62
CA PRO A 265 -0.80 12.74 -17.02
C PRO A 265 -1.35 11.49 -17.70
N PHE A 266 -2.67 11.42 -17.90
CA PHE A 266 -3.35 10.24 -18.43
C PHE A 266 -4.01 10.52 -19.78
N GLU A 267 -4.75 11.61 -19.90
CA GLU A 267 -5.37 12.04 -21.15
C GLU A 267 -4.35 12.76 -22.06
N PRO A 268 -4.51 12.75 -23.40
CA PRO A 268 -3.55 13.37 -24.32
C PRO A 268 -3.21 14.83 -23.98
N LYS A 269 -4.22 15.65 -23.64
CA LYS A 269 -4.02 17.05 -23.23
C LYS A 269 -3.20 17.20 -21.93
N GLU A 270 -3.29 16.23 -21.03
CA GLU A 270 -2.56 16.22 -19.76
C GLU A 270 -1.11 15.84 -20.00
N ILE A 271 -0.87 14.84 -20.86
CA ILE A 271 0.46 14.45 -21.35
C ILE A 271 1.13 15.65 -22.02
N ASP A 272 0.44 16.33 -22.93
CA ASP A 272 0.96 17.52 -23.61
C ASP A 272 1.29 18.65 -22.63
N ALA A 273 0.42 18.90 -21.64
CA ALA A 273 0.67 19.91 -20.62
C ALA A 273 1.87 19.57 -19.73
N PHE A 274 2.02 18.30 -19.33
CA PHE A 274 3.16 17.83 -18.53
C PHE A 274 4.48 17.98 -19.29
N LEU A 275 4.50 17.56 -20.55
CA LEU A 275 5.68 17.67 -21.41
C LEU A 275 6.01 19.14 -21.72
N LYS A 276 5.00 20.00 -21.89
CA LYS A 276 5.20 21.44 -22.04
C LYS A 276 5.81 22.05 -20.78
N LEU A 277 5.33 21.68 -19.58
CA LEU A 277 5.89 22.14 -18.32
C LEU A 277 7.38 21.79 -18.23
N LEU A 278 7.74 20.51 -18.43
CA LEU A 278 9.13 20.06 -18.34
C LEU A 278 10.01 20.60 -19.48
N GLY A 279 9.51 20.63 -20.71
CA GLY A 279 10.25 21.12 -21.89
C GLY A 279 10.49 22.63 -21.86
N SER A 280 9.57 23.41 -21.29
CA SER A 280 9.72 24.88 -21.16
C SER A 280 10.90 25.32 -20.27
N GLN A 281 11.48 24.39 -19.51
CA GLN A 281 12.66 24.64 -18.69
C GLN A 281 13.94 24.78 -19.54
N GLY A 282 13.90 24.36 -20.81
CA GLY A 282 15.02 24.49 -21.75
C GLY A 282 16.24 23.62 -21.43
N VAL A 283 16.07 22.59 -20.60
CA VAL A 283 17.13 21.66 -20.17
C VAL A 283 16.96 20.27 -20.77
N LEU A 284 15.77 19.89 -21.23
CA LEU A 284 15.53 18.58 -21.83
C LEU A 284 15.69 18.62 -23.36
N GLU A 285 16.45 17.67 -23.88
CA GLU A 285 16.57 17.38 -25.30
C GLU A 285 15.27 16.78 -25.88
N PRO A 286 14.99 16.96 -27.18
CA PRO A 286 13.79 16.41 -27.83
C PRO A 286 13.63 14.89 -27.61
N GLY A 287 14.73 14.14 -27.66
CA GLY A 287 14.70 12.68 -27.44
C GLY A 287 14.29 12.29 -26.01
N GLN A 288 14.64 13.09 -25.00
CA GLN A 288 14.17 12.87 -23.63
C GLN A 288 12.65 13.07 -23.55
N LEU A 289 12.13 14.14 -24.17
CA LEU A 289 10.68 14.40 -24.20
C LEU A 289 9.89 13.30 -24.92
N GLU A 290 10.45 12.71 -25.98
CA GLU A 290 9.86 11.55 -26.67
C GLU A 290 9.80 10.31 -25.77
N VAL A 291 10.87 10.02 -25.01
CA VAL A 291 10.89 8.92 -24.03
C VAL A 291 9.81 9.12 -22.96
N LEU A 292 9.67 10.35 -22.43
CA LEU A 292 8.65 10.69 -21.45
C LEU A 292 7.24 10.47 -22.01
N ARG A 293 6.97 10.99 -23.22
CA ARG A 293 5.68 10.86 -23.92
C ARG A 293 5.29 9.41 -24.14
N LYS A 294 6.17 8.64 -24.79
CA LYS A 294 5.89 7.24 -25.16
C LYS A 294 5.55 6.40 -23.93
N ASN A 295 6.23 6.63 -22.82
CA ASN A 295 5.97 5.92 -21.57
C ASN A 295 4.62 6.29 -20.93
N LEU A 296 4.21 7.57 -20.98
CA LEU A 296 2.89 8.00 -20.52
C LEU A 296 1.78 7.41 -21.39
N GLU A 297 1.93 7.46 -22.71
CA GLU A 297 0.97 6.89 -23.66
C GLU A 297 0.81 5.38 -23.45
N SER A 298 1.91 4.64 -23.32
CA SER A 298 1.88 3.20 -23.02
C SER A 298 1.17 2.91 -21.69
N ALA A 299 1.49 3.66 -20.63
CA ALA A 299 0.85 3.49 -19.33
C ALA A 299 -0.66 3.85 -19.36
N ALA A 300 -1.05 4.86 -20.13
CA ALA A 300 -2.44 5.23 -20.33
C ALA A 300 -3.23 4.10 -21.01
N GLU A 301 -2.67 3.46 -22.03
CA GLU A 301 -3.31 2.32 -22.69
C GLU A 301 -3.46 1.11 -21.76
N GLU A 302 -2.46 0.82 -20.92
CA GLU A 302 -2.54 -0.23 -19.89
C GLU A 302 -3.69 0.04 -18.91
N ILE A 303 -3.83 1.28 -18.44
CA ILE A 303 -4.89 1.70 -17.52
C ILE A 303 -6.27 1.58 -18.18
N LYS A 304 -6.41 2.00 -19.46
CA LYS A 304 -7.66 1.85 -20.22
C LYS A 304 -8.03 0.38 -20.36
N ALA A 305 -7.07 -0.48 -20.69
CA ALA A 305 -7.28 -1.92 -20.80
C ALA A 305 -7.63 -2.59 -19.47
N GLU A 306 -7.03 -2.17 -18.36
CA GLU A 306 -7.39 -2.61 -17.00
C GLU A 306 -8.85 -2.25 -16.67
N ARG A 307 -9.25 -0.99 -16.92
CA ARG A 307 -10.62 -0.52 -16.70
C ARG A 307 -11.64 -1.25 -17.57
N ALA A 308 -11.31 -1.49 -18.83
CA ALA A 308 -12.17 -2.23 -19.75
C ALA A 308 -12.41 -3.67 -19.27
N ARG A 309 -11.36 -4.35 -18.80
CA ARG A 309 -11.46 -5.70 -18.23
C ARG A 309 -12.34 -5.74 -16.98
N ARG A 310 -12.18 -4.78 -16.06
CA ARG A 310 -13.01 -4.68 -14.84
C ARG A 310 -14.48 -4.38 -15.11
N LYS A 311 -14.79 -3.75 -16.24
CA LYS A 311 -16.18 -3.48 -16.64
C LYS A 311 -16.83 -4.69 -17.34
N ALA A 312 -16.01 -5.59 -17.89
CA ALA A 312 -16.46 -6.75 -18.65
C ALA A 312 -16.64 -8.02 -17.81
N GLY A 313 -16.06 -8.07 -16.61
CA GLY A 313 -16.23 -9.15 -15.62
C GLY A 313 -17.05 -8.68 -14.43
#